data_AF-A0A382BM35-F1
#
_entry.id   AF-A0A382BM35-F1
#
_cell.length_a   1.000
_cell.length_b   1.000
_cell.length_c   1.000
_cell.angle_alpha   90.00
_cell.angle_beta   90.00
_cell.angle_gamma   90.00
#
_symmetry.space_group_name_H-M   'P 1'
#
loop_
_entity.id
_entity.type
_entity.pdbx_description
1 polymer ?
#
loop_
_entity_poly.entity_id
_entity_poly.type
_entity_poly.pdbx_seq_one_letter_code
_entity_poly.pdbx_strand_id
1 'polypeptide(L)'
;MKKEFSDQIIIDGLQYCNWNRELFEDVWKGGLTAIHATLVYWENTEESFEKIKEWDLRFKENKDIICHAKTTNDILEAKKNNKVAILFGFQNSAPIANDIYLVESFFQKGLR
;
A
#
# COMPACT_ATOMS: atom_id res chain seq x y z
N MET A 1 -2.54 -1.77 -28.46
CA MET A 1 -2.42 -0.31 -28.22
C MET A 1 -1.19 -0.09 -27.36
N LYS A 2 -0.29 0.85 -27.71
CA LYS A 2 0.75 1.31 -26.77
C LYS A 2 0.03 1.91 -25.56
N LYS A 3 0.36 1.46 -24.34
CA LYS A 3 -0.12 2.14 -23.12
C LYS A 3 0.54 3.51 -23.11
N GLU A 4 -0.24 4.57 -23.30
CA GLU A 4 0.20 5.96 -23.45
C GLU A 4 1.09 6.45 -22.30
N PHE A 5 1.04 5.76 -21.16
CA PHE A 5 1.79 6.09 -19.94
C PHE A 5 2.82 5.03 -19.50
N SER A 6 3.25 4.11 -20.39
CA SER A 6 4.19 3.05 -20.02
C SER A 6 5.47 3.56 -19.36
N ASP A 7 5.95 4.72 -19.80
CA ASP A 7 7.22 5.30 -19.34
C ASP A 7 7.05 6.17 -18.09
N GLN A 8 5.80 6.47 -17.67
CA GLN A 8 5.50 7.34 -16.52
C GLN A 8 5.36 6.59 -15.20
N ILE A 9 5.69 7.25 -14.10
CA ILE A 9 5.36 6.79 -12.74
C ILE A 9 4.00 7.36 -12.39
N ILE A 10 2.98 6.51 -12.29
CA ILE A 10 1.63 6.91 -11.87
C ILE A 10 1.40 6.40 -10.45
N ILE A 11 1.11 7.32 -9.53
CA ILE A 11 0.84 7.01 -8.12
C ILE A 11 -0.56 7.49 -7.78
N ASP A 12 -1.39 6.58 -7.29
CA ASP A 12 -2.64 6.95 -6.62
C ASP A 12 -2.33 7.29 -5.16
N GLY A 13 -2.64 8.53 -4.77
CA GLY A 13 -2.31 9.08 -3.46
C GLY A 13 -3.27 8.69 -2.35
N LEU A 14 -4.41 8.06 -2.65
CA LEU A 14 -5.37 7.61 -1.63
C LEU A 14 -6.33 6.59 -2.21
N GLN A 15 -6.25 5.35 -1.73
CA GLN A 15 -7.21 4.30 -2.09
C GLN A 15 -7.75 3.59 -0.85
N TYR A 16 -9.08 3.56 -0.72
CA TYR A 16 -9.81 2.88 0.33
C TYR A 16 -10.91 2.01 -0.28
N CYS A 17 -10.63 0.72 -0.40
CA CYS A 17 -11.55 -0.26 -0.97
C CYS A 17 -11.36 -1.63 -0.30
N ASN A 18 -12.32 -2.53 -0.50
CA ASN A 18 -12.24 -3.92 -0.02
C ASN A 18 -11.31 -4.74 -0.92
N TRP A 19 -10.00 -4.59 -0.71
CA TRP A 19 -8.96 -5.22 -1.51
C TRP A 19 -9.15 -6.73 -1.69
N ASN A 20 -9.14 -7.15 -2.95
CA ASN A 20 -9.17 -8.54 -3.39
C ASN A 20 -8.27 -8.69 -4.63
N ARG A 21 -8.14 -9.93 -5.12
CA ARG A 21 -7.31 -10.22 -6.30
C ARG A 21 -7.74 -9.44 -7.54
N GLU A 22 -9.02 -9.39 -7.85
CA GLU A 22 -9.54 -8.71 -9.05
C GLU A 22 -9.17 -7.22 -9.04
N LEU A 23 -9.31 -6.54 -7.91
CA LEU A 23 -8.93 -5.13 -7.77
C LEU A 23 -7.43 -4.91 -7.98
N PHE A 24 -6.57 -5.80 -7.46
CA PHE A 24 -5.12 -5.71 -7.73
C PHE A 24 -4.81 -5.89 -9.22
N GLU A 25 -5.51 -6.80 -9.89
CA GLU A 25 -5.35 -7.00 -11.32
C GLU A 25 -5.85 -5.82 -12.14
N ASP A 26 -6.95 -5.18 -11.75
CA ASP A 26 -7.49 -4.00 -12.43
C ASP A 26 -6.51 -2.83 -12.34
N VAL A 27 -5.97 -2.58 -11.14
CA VAL A 27 -4.93 -1.56 -10.92
C VAL A 27 -3.68 -1.86 -11.77
N TRP A 28 -3.22 -3.12 -11.78
CA TRP A 28 -2.05 -3.54 -12.53
C TRP A 28 -2.26 -3.43 -14.04
N LYS A 29 -3.42 -3.86 -14.55
CA LYS A 29 -3.84 -3.70 -15.96
C LYS A 29 -3.95 -2.22 -16.32
N GLY A 30 -4.44 -1.39 -15.40
CA GLY A 30 -4.51 0.07 -15.50
C GLY A 30 -3.16 0.77 -15.60
N GLY A 31 -2.07 0.09 -15.22
CA GLY A 31 -0.71 0.62 -15.34
C GLY A 31 -0.27 1.54 -14.21
N LEU A 32 -0.95 1.48 -13.05
CA LEU A 32 -0.51 2.20 -11.87
C LEU A 32 0.82 1.63 -11.38
N THR A 33 1.72 2.52 -10.98
CA THR A 33 3.02 2.16 -10.44
C THR A 33 2.95 1.96 -8.93
N ALA A 34 2.22 2.83 -8.23
CA ALA A 34 2.02 2.70 -6.80
C ALA A 34 0.66 3.18 -6.32
N ILE A 35 0.25 2.70 -5.15
CA ILE A 35 -0.97 3.10 -4.46
C ILE A 35 -0.67 3.32 -2.98
N HIS A 36 -1.11 4.45 -2.44
CA HIS A 36 -1.26 4.65 -1.00
C HIS A 36 -2.57 4.01 -0.53
N ALA A 37 -2.45 2.81 0.03
CA ALA A 37 -3.57 2.05 0.53
C ALA A 37 -3.93 2.50 1.95
N THR A 38 -5.18 2.91 2.14
CA THR A 38 -5.69 3.28 3.45
C THR A 38 -5.94 2.03 4.28
N LEU A 39 -5.24 1.94 5.41
CA LEU A 39 -5.42 0.87 6.40
C LEU A 39 -6.34 1.31 7.54
N VAL A 40 -6.41 2.61 7.82
CA VAL A 40 -7.11 3.16 8.98
C VAL A 40 -8.03 4.28 8.56
N TYR A 41 -9.28 4.16 9.00
CA TYR A 41 -10.27 5.21 9.03
C TYR A 41 -10.97 5.27 10.40
N TRP A 42 -11.41 4.12 10.94
CA TRP A 42 -12.10 4.00 12.23
C TRP A 42 -11.34 3.17 13.27
N GLU A 43 -10.28 2.49 12.85
CA GLU A 43 -9.53 1.51 13.62
C GLU A 43 -8.72 2.15 14.77
N ASN A 44 -8.69 1.47 15.90
CA ASN A 44 -7.83 1.81 17.04
C ASN A 44 -6.40 1.24 16.85
N THR A 45 -5.52 1.40 17.85
CA THR A 45 -4.12 0.92 17.77
C THR A 45 -4.00 -0.57 17.47
N GLU A 46 -4.75 -1.41 18.17
CA GLU A 46 -4.68 -2.87 18.02
C GLU A 46 -5.19 -3.32 16.65
N GLU A 47 -6.38 -2.85 16.28
CA GLU A 47 -7.02 -3.12 14.98
C GLU A 47 -6.11 -2.67 13.83
N SER A 48 -5.38 -1.55 13.98
CA SER A 48 -4.43 -1.07 12.98
C SER A 48 -3.26 -2.03 12.75
N PHE A 49 -2.72 -2.63 13.82
CA PHE A 49 -1.70 -3.67 13.68
C PHE A 49 -2.27 -4.95 13.07
N GLU A 50 -3.54 -5.27 13.31
CA GLU A 50 -4.22 -6.37 12.62
C GLU A 50 -4.37 -6.11 11.12
N LYS A 51 -4.75 -4.89 10.71
CA LYS A 51 -4.81 -4.49 9.30
C LYS A 51 -3.46 -4.66 8.61
N ILE A 52 -2.36 -4.33 9.28
CA ILE A 52 -1.00 -4.56 8.77
C ILE A 52 -0.73 -6.06 8.56
N LYS A 53 -1.10 -6.92 9.52
CA LYS A 53 -0.95 -8.39 9.39
C LYS A 53 -1.80 -8.96 8.25
N GLU A 54 -3.02 -8.46 8.04
CA GLU A 54 -3.84 -8.84 6.88
C GLU A 54 -3.13 -8.50 5.58
N TRP A 55 -2.49 -7.33 5.50
CA TRP A 55 -1.71 -6.93 4.33
C TRP A 55 -0.48 -7.81 4.09
N ASP A 56 0.21 -8.26 5.14
CA ASP A 56 1.31 -9.23 5.00
C ASP A 56 0.84 -10.51 4.30
N LEU A 57 -0.41 -10.96 4.56
CA LEU A 57 -1.02 -12.08 3.84
C LEU A 57 -1.32 -11.72 2.39
N ARG A 58 -1.94 -10.55 2.13
CA ARG A 58 -2.23 -10.07 0.76
C ARG A 58 -0.96 -10.02 -0.09
N PHE A 59 0.17 -9.56 0.45
CA PHE A 59 1.45 -9.56 -0.26
C PHE A 59 1.96 -10.97 -0.58
N LYS A 60 1.80 -11.93 0.33
CA LYS A 60 2.21 -13.32 0.09
C LYS A 60 1.38 -13.96 -1.02
N GLU A 61 0.07 -13.75 -0.99
CA GLU A 61 -0.89 -14.34 -1.94
C GLU A 61 -0.81 -13.70 -3.33
N ASN A 62 -0.42 -12.42 -3.42
CA ASN A 62 -0.40 -11.63 -4.65
C ASN A 62 1.01 -11.15 -5.03
N LYS A 63 2.04 -11.88 -4.57
CA LYS A 63 3.46 -11.51 -4.75
C LYS A 63 3.89 -11.37 -6.20
N ASP A 64 3.11 -11.91 -7.13
CA ASP A 64 3.31 -11.84 -8.57
C ASP A 64 3.01 -10.45 -9.13
N ILE A 65 2.04 -9.72 -8.57
CA ILE A 65 1.57 -8.43 -9.11
C ILE A 65 1.69 -7.24 -8.15
N ILE A 66 1.82 -7.45 -6.84
CA ILE A 66 2.01 -6.38 -5.86
C ILE A 66 3.22 -6.60 -4.95
N CYS A 67 3.70 -5.52 -4.35
CA CYS A 67 4.73 -5.56 -3.31
C CYS A 67 4.58 -4.38 -2.33
N HIS A 68 5.13 -4.52 -1.12
CA HIS A 68 5.13 -3.44 -0.13
C HIS A 68 6.27 -2.47 -0.44
N ALA A 69 5.96 -1.18 -0.54
CA ALA A 69 6.95 -0.12 -0.69
C ALA A 69 7.11 0.69 0.61
N LYS A 70 8.34 0.77 1.11
CA LYS A 70 8.73 1.56 2.29
C LYS A 70 9.63 2.74 1.91
N THR A 71 10.09 2.79 0.67
CA THR A 71 10.96 3.82 0.09
C THR A 71 10.55 4.11 -1.35
N THR A 72 11.01 5.22 -1.90
CA THR A 72 10.83 5.53 -3.32
C THR A 72 11.55 4.53 -4.23
N ASN A 73 12.67 3.94 -3.79
CA ASN A 73 13.37 2.90 -4.54
C ASN A 73 12.51 1.64 -4.69
N ASP A 74 11.72 1.27 -3.68
CA ASP A 74 10.80 0.13 -3.78
C ASP A 74 9.75 0.36 -4.87
N ILE A 75 9.29 1.61 -5.06
CA ILE A 75 8.35 1.98 -6.13
C ILE A 75 9.00 1.81 -7.51
N LEU A 76 10.25 2.26 -7.66
CA LEU A 76 11.00 2.12 -8.91
C LEU A 76 11.25 0.64 -9.23
N GLU A 77 11.60 -0.16 -8.24
CA GLU A 77 11.84 -1.60 -8.41
C GLU A 77 10.53 -2.35 -8.69
N ALA A 78 9.41 -1.95 -8.09
CA ALA A 78 8.09 -2.48 -8.42
C ALA A 78 7.76 -2.26 -9.91
N LYS A 79 7.95 -1.04 -10.41
CA LYS A 79 7.74 -0.73 -11.83
C LYS A 79 8.60 -1.61 -12.74
N LYS A 80 9.90 -1.69 -12.44
CA LYS A 80 10.86 -2.48 -13.23
C LYS A 80 10.48 -3.96 -13.27
N ASN A 81 9.94 -4.48 -12.17
CA ASN A 81 9.46 -5.86 -12.07
C ASN A 81 7.99 -6.03 -12.51
N ASN A 82 7.40 -5.01 -13.13
CA ASN A 82 6.00 -5.02 -13.59
C ASN A 82 5.02 -5.38 -12.47
N LYS A 83 5.16 -4.72 -11.31
CA LYS A 83 4.28 -4.83 -10.14
C LYS A 83 3.77 -3.47 -9.72
N VAL A 84 2.70 -3.47 -8.92
CA VAL A 84 2.19 -2.28 -8.23
C VAL A 84 2.81 -2.23 -6.83
N ALA A 85 3.44 -1.11 -6.49
CA ALA A 85 3.91 -0.83 -5.14
C ALA A 85 2.74 -0.37 -4.25
N ILE A 86 2.57 -0.98 -3.09
CA ILE A 86 1.59 -0.55 -2.10
C ILE A 86 2.33 0.14 -0.96
N LEU A 87 1.94 1.38 -0.68
CA LEU A 87 2.33 2.14 0.50
C LEU A 87 1.19 2.05 1.52
N PHE A 88 1.51 1.93 2.80
CA PHE A 88 0.49 1.99 3.84
C PHE A 88 0.22 3.42 4.25
N GLY A 89 -1.07 3.73 4.40
CA GLY A 89 -1.57 5.04 4.77
C GLY A 89 -2.62 4.97 5.87
N PHE A 90 -2.60 5.95 6.77
CA PHE A 90 -3.69 6.21 7.71
C PHE A 90 -4.37 7.52 7.32
N GLN A 91 -5.71 7.53 7.29
CA GLN A 91 -6.48 8.76 7.12
C GLN A 91 -6.89 9.40 8.46
N ASN A 92 -6.53 8.76 9.57
CA ASN A 92 -6.83 9.20 10.92
C ASN A 92 -5.64 8.88 11.85
N SER A 93 -5.35 9.76 12.80
CA SER A 93 -4.29 9.59 13.80
C SER A 93 -4.73 8.81 15.04
N ALA A 94 -5.98 8.36 15.12
CA ALA A 94 -6.52 7.57 16.23
C ALA A 94 -5.63 6.38 16.69
N PRO A 95 -4.92 5.65 15.80
CA PRO A 95 -4.04 4.55 16.21
C PRO A 95 -2.83 4.98 17.04
N ILE A 96 -2.44 6.26 17.00
CA ILE A 96 -1.35 6.81 17.83
C ILE A 96 -1.84 7.02 19.28
N ALA A 97 -3.17 7.08 19.49
CA ALA A 97 -3.78 7.30 20.79
C ALA A 97 -3.10 8.45 21.56
N ASN A 98 -2.71 8.21 22.82
CA ASN A 98 -1.95 9.15 23.65
C ASN A 98 -0.46 8.76 23.78
N ASP A 99 0.08 7.96 22.86
CA ASP A 99 1.46 7.48 22.90
C ASP A 99 2.20 7.82 21.59
N ILE A 100 3.03 8.86 21.63
CA ILE A 100 3.79 9.33 20.47
C ILE A 100 4.78 8.29 19.92
N TYR A 101 5.23 7.34 20.74
CA TYR A 101 6.17 6.29 20.30
C TYR A 101 5.49 5.26 19.38
N LEU A 102 4.16 5.26 19.30
CA LEU A 102 3.43 4.46 18.31
C LEU A 102 3.68 4.96 16.88
N VAL A 103 4.03 6.23 16.67
CA VAL A 103 4.44 6.74 15.35
C VAL A 103 5.63 5.94 14.80
N GLU A 104 6.67 5.77 15.62
CA GLU A 104 7.84 4.98 15.24
C GLU A 104 7.46 3.51 15.02
N SER A 105 6.63 2.96 15.91
CA SER A 105 6.17 1.57 15.81
C SER A 105 5.45 1.27 14.49
N PHE A 106 4.54 2.14 14.05
CA PHE A 106 3.86 2.00 12.76
C PHE A 106 4.79 2.28 11.57
N PHE A 107 5.68 3.26 11.69
CA PHE A 107 6.68 3.55 10.65
C PHE A 107 7.59 2.34 10.38
N GLN A 108 8.05 1.63 11.42
CA GLN A 108 8.84 0.41 11.28
C GLN A 108 8.06 -0.72 10.58
N LYS A 109 6.75 -0.79 10.82
CA LYS A 109 5.87 -1.74 10.12
C LYS A 109 5.57 -1.36 8.68
N GLY A 110 5.78 -0.11 8.27
CA GLY A 110 5.74 0.32 6.86
C GLY A 110 4.79 1.47 6.56
N LEU A 111 4.16 2.08 7.57
CA LEU A 111 3.33 3.28 7.40
C LEU A 111 4.13 4.43 6.78
N ARG A 112 3.59 5.13 5.78
CA ARG A 112 4.24 6.26 5.09
C ARG A 112 3.30 7.43 4.83
#